data_AF-A0A1Q9S902-F1
#
_entry.id   AF-A0A1Q9S902-F1
#
_cell.length_a   1.000
_cell.length_b   1.000
_cell.length_c   1.000
_cell.angle_alpha   90.00
_cell.angle_beta   90.00
_cell.angle_gamma   90.00
#
_symmetry.space_group_name_H-M   'P 1'
#
loop_
_entity.id
_entity.type
_entity.pdbx_description
1 polymer ?
#
loop_
_entity_poly.entity_id
_entity_poly.type
_entity_poly.pdbx_seq_one_letter_code
_entity_poly.pdbx_strand_id
1 'polypeptide(L)'
;MLAGVAADAGAAFPGAGPLLATTLIGVAVSALWGALGAAFGTAVNNLVSALVSLLLYLMVGELLIGALLDEAESETTRSLASYMPGNAGEVAVYGIPAEELAGPVTGPQVVELLAGVTSPPAWGVALLVLATWTVAVGVVGWQVAARRDIT
;
A
#
# COMPACT_ATOMS: atom_id res chain seq x y z
N MET A 1 -19.80 -5.20 21.84
CA MET A 1 -18.68 -4.52 22.53
C MET A 1 -18.11 -5.31 23.72
N LEU A 2 -18.24 -6.65 23.75
CA LEU A 2 -17.71 -7.48 24.85
C LEU A 2 -16.72 -8.57 24.37
N ALA A 3 -16.59 -8.78 23.06
CA ALA A 3 -15.61 -9.73 22.50
C ALA A 3 -14.16 -9.20 22.55
N GLY A 4 -13.96 -7.87 22.51
CA GLY A 4 -12.62 -7.27 22.57
C GLY A 4 -12.02 -7.21 23.98
N VAL A 5 -12.84 -7.31 25.04
CA VAL A 5 -12.37 -7.19 26.43
C VAL A 5 -12.08 -8.55 27.07
N ALA A 6 -12.61 -9.64 26.50
CA ALA A 6 -12.35 -11.01 26.95
C ALA A 6 -11.13 -11.65 26.28
N ALA A 7 -10.61 -11.05 25.21
CA ALA A 7 -9.46 -11.57 24.46
C ALA A 7 -8.09 -11.17 25.04
N ASP A 8 -8.02 -10.19 25.95
CA ASP A 8 -6.77 -9.44 26.16
C ASP A 8 -6.23 -9.40 27.61
N ALA A 9 -6.31 -10.53 28.32
CA ALA A 9 -5.53 -10.72 29.55
C ALA A 9 -4.20 -11.45 29.28
N GLY A 10 -3.90 -11.78 28.02
CA GLY A 10 -2.75 -12.59 27.63
C GLY A 10 -2.17 -12.32 26.24
N ALA A 11 -2.65 -11.32 25.48
CA ALA A 11 -1.95 -10.93 24.26
C ALA A 11 -0.68 -10.18 24.67
N ALA A 12 0.45 -10.86 24.54
CA ALA A 12 1.73 -10.21 24.71
C ALA A 12 1.87 -9.11 23.65
N PHE A 13 2.28 -7.92 24.07
CA PHE A 13 2.60 -6.84 23.15
C PHE A 13 3.65 -7.35 22.14
N PRO A 14 3.54 -7.01 20.83
CA PRO A 14 4.48 -7.50 19.85
C PRO A 14 5.92 -7.15 20.24
N GLY A 15 6.86 -8.06 19.93
CA GLY A 15 8.27 -7.83 20.19
C GLY A 15 8.81 -6.58 19.49
N ALA A 16 9.97 -6.08 19.95
CA ALA A 16 10.60 -4.90 19.35
C ALA A 16 10.91 -5.06 17.84
N GLY A 17 11.20 -6.29 17.39
CA GLY A 17 11.47 -6.60 15.98
C GLY A 17 10.29 -6.29 15.05
N PRO A 18 9.11 -6.91 15.25
CA PRO A 18 7.89 -6.61 14.49
C PRO A 18 7.50 -5.13 14.49
N LEU A 19 7.67 -4.43 15.61
CA LEU A 19 7.37 -3.00 15.71
C LEU A 19 8.33 -2.16 14.86
N LEU A 20 9.64 -2.44 14.94
CA LEU A 20 10.64 -1.77 14.12
C LEU A 20 10.42 -2.04 12.64
N ALA A 21 10.13 -3.28 12.27
CA ALA A 21 9.83 -3.65 10.89
C ALA A 21 8.61 -2.89 10.37
N THR A 22 7.48 -2.92 11.09
CA THR A 22 6.26 -2.17 10.71
C THR A 22 6.55 -0.66 10.58
N THR A 23 7.36 -0.10 11.48
CA THR A 23 7.77 1.31 11.42
C THR A 23 8.56 1.61 10.14
N LEU A 24 9.54 0.78 9.80
CA LEU A 24 10.35 0.94 8.59
C LEU A 24 9.51 0.80 7.32
N ILE A 25 8.53 -0.11 7.33
CA ILE A 25 7.57 -0.27 6.23
C ILE A 25 6.73 1.01 6.09
N GLY A 26 6.23 1.58 7.20
CA GLY A 26 5.53 2.87 7.19
C GLY A 26 6.37 4.03 6.63
N VAL A 27 7.67 4.03 6.91
CA VAL A 27 8.62 4.99 6.29
C VAL A 27 8.74 4.75 4.79
N ALA A 28 8.82 3.49 4.33
CA ALA A 28 8.87 3.17 2.91
C ALA A 28 7.58 3.58 2.18
N VAL A 29 6.41 3.36 2.78
CA VAL A 29 5.12 3.82 2.25
C VAL A 29 5.09 5.35 2.15
N SER A 30 5.56 6.05 3.19
CA SER A 30 5.70 7.51 3.17
C SER A 30 6.65 7.97 2.06
N ALA A 31 7.73 7.24 1.81
CA ALA A 31 8.69 7.54 0.75
C ALA A 31 8.08 7.37 -0.65
N LEU A 32 7.28 6.31 -0.89
CA LEU A 32 6.52 6.16 -2.12
C LEU A 32 5.63 7.39 -2.37
N TRP A 33 4.82 7.76 -1.38
CA TRP A 33 3.90 8.87 -1.51
C TRP A 33 4.62 10.21 -1.67
N GLY A 34 5.76 10.39 -1.00
CA GLY A 34 6.64 11.53 -1.21
C GLY A 34 7.19 11.60 -2.64
N ALA A 35 7.65 10.46 -3.19
CA ALA A 35 8.14 10.38 -4.57
C ALA A 35 7.03 10.66 -5.59
N LEU A 36 5.81 10.14 -5.36
CA LEU A 36 4.63 10.43 -6.18
C LEU A 36 4.26 11.91 -6.14
N GLY A 37 4.21 12.51 -4.96
CA GLY A 37 3.96 13.94 -4.80
C GLY A 37 5.01 14.80 -5.51
N ALA A 38 6.29 14.45 -5.41
CA ALA A 38 7.37 15.14 -6.10
C ALA A 38 7.27 14.99 -7.64
N ALA A 39 7.00 13.79 -8.14
CA ALA A 39 6.85 13.52 -9.57
C ALA A 39 5.65 14.28 -10.16
N PHE A 40 4.50 14.27 -9.49
CA PHE A 40 3.33 15.02 -9.96
C PHE A 40 3.51 16.54 -9.82
N GLY A 41 4.11 17.01 -8.73
CA GLY A 41 4.38 18.44 -8.52
C GLY A 41 5.37 19.02 -9.54
N THR A 42 6.30 18.21 -10.04
CA THR A 42 7.21 18.61 -11.13
C THR A 42 6.54 18.54 -12.51
N ALA A 43 5.65 17.57 -12.73
CA ALA A 43 4.93 17.40 -13.99
C ALA A 43 3.84 18.45 -14.24
N VAL A 44 3.17 18.92 -13.18
CA VAL A 44 2.01 19.80 -13.29
C VAL A 44 2.37 21.21 -12.87
N ASN A 45 1.99 22.22 -13.67
CA ASN A 45 2.27 23.63 -13.37
C ASN A 45 1.45 24.19 -12.18
N ASN A 46 0.44 23.47 -11.72
CA ASN A 46 -0.43 23.85 -10.62
C ASN A 46 -0.48 22.75 -9.54
N LEU A 47 0.08 23.07 -8.37
CA LEU A 47 0.17 22.17 -7.22
C LEU A 47 -1.20 21.70 -6.70
N VAL A 48 -2.23 22.54 -6.79
CA VAL A 48 -3.59 22.17 -6.37
C VAL A 48 -4.13 21.07 -7.28
N SER A 49 -3.93 21.20 -8.60
CA SER A 49 -4.37 20.16 -9.53
C SER A 49 -3.56 18.87 -9.41
N ALA A 50 -2.26 18.95 -9.10
CA ALA A 50 -1.44 17.78 -8.81
C ALA A 50 -1.99 17.01 -7.60
N LEU A 51 -2.23 17.73 -6.50
CA LEU A 51 -2.79 17.16 -5.27
C LEU A 51 -4.17 16.55 -5.50
N VAL A 52 -5.08 17.30 -6.13
CA VAL A 52 -6.44 16.83 -6.43
C VAL A 52 -6.41 15.59 -7.32
N SER A 53 -5.52 15.54 -8.33
CA SER A 53 -5.39 14.37 -9.20
C SER A 53 -4.88 13.15 -8.43
N LEU A 54 -3.91 13.32 -7.54
CA LEU A 54 -3.39 12.23 -6.72
C LEU A 54 -4.45 11.71 -5.73
N LEU A 55 -5.22 12.62 -5.13
CA LEU A 55 -6.35 12.27 -4.26
C LEU A 55 -7.46 11.56 -5.02
N LEU A 56 -7.82 12.03 -6.22
CA LEU A 56 -8.80 11.37 -7.07
C LEU A 56 -8.33 9.98 -7.51
N TYR A 57 -7.04 9.84 -7.82
CA TYR A 57 -6.46 8.52 -8.10
C TYR A 57 -6.63 7.57 -6.92
N LEU A 58 -6.30 8.00 -5.71
CA LEU A 58 -6.43 7.18 -4.49
C LEU A 58 -7.89 6.88 -4.13
N MET A 59 -8.72 7.91 -4.05
CA MET A 59 -10.08 7.79 -3.52
C MET A 59 -11.09 7.25 -4.54
N VAL A 60 -10.75 7.29 -5.83
CA VAL A 60 -11.68 6.90 -6.90
C VAL A 60 -11.00 5.95 -7.88
N GLY A 61 -9.81 6.29 -8.37
CA GLY A 61 -9.10 5.49 -9.36
C GLY A 61 -8.81 4.06 -8.89
N GLU A 62 -8.06 3.89 -7.81
CA GLU A 62 -7.72 2.57 -7.28
C GLU A 62 -8.96 1.81 -6.80
N LEU A 63 -9.96 2.48 -6.20
CA LEU A 63 -11.22 1.84 -5.82
C LEU A 63 -11.99 1.30 -7.03
N LEU A 64 -12.10 2.08 -8.11
CA LEU A 64 -12.78 1.64 -9.33
C LEU A 64 -12.01 0.50 -10.01
N ILE A 65 -10.69 0.58 -10.08
CA ILE A 65 -9.87 -0.51 -10.63
C ILE A 65 -10.03 -1.77 -9.77
N GLY A 66 -10.00 -1.63 -8.45
CA GLY A 66 -10.24 -2.73 -7.51
C GLY A 66 -11.60 -3.38 -7.72
N ALA A 67 -12.67 -2.60 -7.80
CA ALA A 67 -14.02 -3.11 -8.06
C ALA A 67 -14.13 -3.80 -9.42
N LEU A 68 -13.50 -3.26 -10.46
CA LEU A 68 -13.48 -3.89 -11.79
C LEU A 68 -12.71 -5.22 -11.77
N LEU A 69 -11.62 -5.29 -11.01
CA LEU A 69 -10.84 -6.51 -10.86
C LEU A 69 -11.62 -7.55 -10.06
N ASP A 70 -12.37 -7.16 -9.04
CA ASP A 70 -13.16 -8.05 -8.19
C ASP A 70 -14.30 -8.77 -8.94
N GLU A 71 -14.83 -8.16 -9.99
CA GLU A 71 -15.82 -8.79 -10.89
C GLU A 71 -15.21 -9.83 -11.84
N ALA A 72 -13.88 -10.01 -11.84
CA ALA A 72 -13.23 -11.00 -12.70
C ALA A 72 -13.46 -12.44 -12.21
N GLU A 73 -13.80 -13.33 -13.15
CA GLU A 73 -14.00 -14.75 -12.85
C GLU A 73 -12.72 -15.44 -12.32
N SER A 74 -11.56 -14.97 -12.76
CA SER A 74 -10.26 -15.52 -12.37
C SER A 74 -9.76 -14.91 -11.08
N GLU A 75 -9.46 -15.75 -10.08
CA GLU A 75 -8.80 -15.35 -8.83
C GLU A 75 -7.45 -14.67 -9.06
N THR A 76 -6.69 -15.11 -10.07
CA THR A 76 -5.41 -14.48 -10.44
C THR A 76 -5.59 -13.05 -10.94
N THR A 77 -6.72 -12.76 -11.59
CA THR A 77 -7.02 -11.40 -12.04
C THR A 77 -7.47 -10.53 -10.86
N ARG A 78 -8.29 -11.07 -9.95
CA ARG A 78 -8.71 -10.38 -8.72
C ARG A 78 -7.52 -10.00 -7.85
N SER A 79 -6.53 -10.87 -7.71
CA SER A 79 -5.34 -10.61 -6.90
C SER A 79 -4.43 -9.51 -7.47
N LEU A 80 -4.61 -9.08 -8.73
CA LEU A 80 -3.89 -7.92 -9.28
C LEU A 80 -4.15 -6.65 -8.46
N ALA A 81 -5.30 -6.55 -7.80
CA ALA A 81 -5.62 -5.42 -6.94
C ALA A 81 -4.60 -5.27 -5.80
N SER A 82 -4.06 -6.36 -5.26
CA SER A 82 -3.05 -6.35 -4.19
C SER A 82 -1.70 -5.76 -4.62
N TYR A 83 -1.45 -5.62 -5.92
CA TYR A 83 -0.19 -5.12 -6.48
C TYR A 83 -0.26 -3.64 -6.89
N MET A 84 -1.43 -3.00 -6.72
CA MET A 84 -1.57 -1.55 -6.94
C MET A 84 -0.77 -0.76 -5.89
N PRO A 85 -0.29 0.46 -6.21
CA PRO A 85 0.57 1.25 -5.32
C PRO A 85 0.02 1.42 -3.90
N GLY A 86 -1.27 1.81 -3.75
CA GLY A 86 -1.90 1.96 -2.44
C GLY A 86 -2.04 0.61 -1.72
N ASN A 87 -2.69 -0.34 -2.37
CA ASN A 87 -2.97 -1.65 -1.80
C ASN A 87 -1.71 -2.45 -1.42
N ALA A 88 -0.63 -2.37 -2.21
CA ALA A 88 0.64 -3.01 -1.88
C ALA A 88 1.27 -2.39 -0.61
N GLY A 89 1.10 -1.08 -0.42
CA GLY A 89 1.49 -0.40 0.82
C GLY A 89 0.69 -0.89 2.02
N GLU A 90 -0.63 -1.02 1.87
CA GLU A 90 -1.52 -1.52 2.93
C GLU A 90 -1.22 -2.98 3.30
N VAL A 91 -1.09 -3.86 2.32
CA VAL A 91 -0.72 -5.27 2.54
C VAL A 91 0.62 -5.39 3.25
N ALA A 92 1.61 -4.58 2.85
CA ALA A 92 2.93 -4.57 3.49
C ALA A 92 2.88 -4.09 4.95
N VAL A 93 2.09 -3.04 5.25
CA VAL A 93 1.95 -2.48 6.59
C VAL A 93 1.17 -3.41 7.51
N TYR A 94 0.08 -4.01 7.03
CA TYR A 94 -0.79 -4.86 7.83
C TYR A 94 -0.26 -6.28 8.01
N GLY A 95 0.60 -6.76 7.11
CA GLY A 95 1.05 -8.15 7.11
C GLY A 95 1.73 -8.59 8.42
N ILE A 96 2.67 -7.81 8.93
CA ILE A 96 3.39 -8.14 10.17
C ILE A 96 2.45 -8.09 11.40
N PRO A 97 1.69 -7.00 11.65
CA PRO A 97 0.73 -6.98 12.75
C PRO A 97 -0.34 -8.08 12.68
N ALA A 98 -0.84 -8.40 11.49
CA ALA A 98 -1.85 -9.45 11.31
C ALA A 98 -1.30 -10.85 11.62
N GLU A 99 -0.06 -11.13 11.21
CA GLU A 99 0.61 -12.40 11.53
C GLU A 99 0.90 -12.53 13.03
N GLU A 100 1.34 -11.46 13.69
CA GLU A 100 1.62 -11.45 15.14
C GLU A 100 0.35 -11.59 15.98
N LEU A 101 -0.76 -10.94 15.59
CA LEU A 101 -1.99 -10.90 16.39
C LEU A 101 -2.94 -12.07 16.10
N ALA A 102 -3.04 -12.51 14.84
CA ALA A 102 -4.00 -13.54 14.43
C ALA A 102 -3.32 -14.88 14.08
N GLY A 103 -1.98 -14.92 14.03
CA GLY A 103 -1.20 -16.10 13.65
C GLY A 103 -1.13 -16.31 12.13
N PRO A 104 -0.27 -17.23 11.65
CA PRO A 104 0.02 -17.42 10.23
C PRO A 104 -1.15 -17.99 9.41
N VAL A 105 -2.13 -18.63 10.07
CA VAL A 105 -3.30 -19.22 9.40
C VAL A 105 -4.38 -18.17 9.15
N THR A 106 -4.62 -17.29 10.12
CA THR A 106 -5.72 -16.30 10.08
C THR A 106 -5.22 -14.91 9.64
N GLY A 107 -3.94 -14.60 9.84
CA GLY A 107 -3.31 -13.33 9.47
C GLY A 107 -3.57 -12.92 8.02
N PRO A 108 -3.38 -13.81 7.01
CA PRO A 108 -3.65 -13.46 5.62
C PRO A 108 -5.10 -13.02 5.36
N GLN A 109 -6.08 -13.62 6.04
CA GLN A 109 -7.50 -13.26 5.93
C GLN A 109 -7.79 -11.90 6.58
N VAL A 110 -7.09 -11.57 7.67
CA VAL A 110 -7.16 -10.25 8.30
C VAL A 110 -6.59 -9.19 7.36
N VAL A 111 -5.46 -9.47 6.69
CA VAL A 111 -4.86 -8.54 5.71
C VAL A 111 -5.77 -8.35 4.50
N GLU A 112 -6.34 -9.42 3.96
CA GLU A 112 -7.32 -9.39 2.88
C GLU A 112 -8.51 -8.49 3.21
N LEU A 113 -9.04 -8.60 4.43
CA LEU A 113 -10.14 -7.75 4.90
C LEU A 113 -9.71 -6.28 5.10
N LEU A 114 -8.55 -6.04 5.72
CA LEU A 114 -8.10 -4.69 6.06
C LEU A 114 -7.62 -3.90 4.85
N ALA A 115 -6.95 -4.56 3.90
CA ALA A 115 -6.50 -3.95 2.65
C ALA A 115 -7.57 -4.02 1.55
N GLY A 116 -8.70 -4.70 1.78
CA GLY A 116 -9.79 -4.82 0.81
C GLY A 116 -9.38 -5.48 -0.51
N VAL A 117 -8.51 -6.51 -0.46
CA VAL A 117 -7.96 -7.17 -1.65
C VAL A 117 -8.05 -8.69 -1.55
N THR A 118 -8.20 -9.36 -2.69
CA THR A 118 -8.28 -10.82 -2.74
C THR A 118 -6.91 -11.50 -2.70
N SER A 119 -6.73 -12.50 -1.84
CA SER A 119 -5.52 -13.34 -1.79
C SER A 119 -4.21 -12.55 -1.80
N PRO A 120 -3.99 -11.69 -0.78
CA PRO A 120 -2.82 -10.82 -0.73
C PRO A 120 -1.52 -11.65 -0.70
N PRO A 121 -0.47 -11.18 -1.38
CA PRO A 121 0.83 -11.83 -1.29
C PRO A 121 1.43 -11.64 0.12
N ALA A 122 2.47 -12.43 0.44
CA ALA A 122 3.21 -12.25 1.68
C ALA A 122 3.77 -10.82 1.80
N TRP A 123 3.84 -10.28 3.02
CA TRP A 123 4.24 -8.90 3.28
C TRP A 123 5.58 -8.52 2.63
N GLY A 124 6.55 -9.45 2.59
CA GLY A 124 7.84 -9.23 1.95
C GLY A 124 7.74 -9.03 0.44
N VAL A 125 6.79 -9.72 -0.23
CA VAL A 125 6.52 -9.53 -1.66
C VAL A 125 5.83 -8.19 -1.88
N ALA A 126 4.86 -7.83 -1.04
CA ALA A 126 4.21 -6.52 -1.09
C ALA A 126 5.22 -5.36 -0.92
N LEU A 127 6.24 -5.52 -0.07
CA LEU A 127 7.34 -4.57 0.05
C LEU A 127 8.19 -4.44 -1.21
N LEU A 128 8.48 -5.55 -1.90
CA LEU A 128 9.21 -5.49 -3.16
C LEU A 128 8.41 -4.76 -4.25
N VAL A 129 7.09 -4.96 -4.25
CA VAL A 129 6.17 -4.27 -5.16
C VAL A 129 6.14 -2.77 -4.85
N LEU A 130 6.02 -2.41 -3.57
CA LEU A 130 6.10 -1.04 -3.09
C LEU A 130 7.42 -0.36 -3.49
N ALA A 131 8.55 -1.04 -3.29
CA ALA A 131 9.86 -0.56 -3.68
C ALA A 131 9.96 -0.34 -5.20
N THR A 132 9.40 -1.27 -5.98
CA THR A 132 9.37 -1.19 -7.44
C THR A 132 8.56 0.03 -7.92
N TRP A 133 7.37 0.26 -7.34
CA TRP A 133 6.57 1.46 -7.63
C TRP A 133 7.31 2.74 -7.24
N THR A 134 7.98 2.76 -6.09
CA THR A 134 8.76 3.91 -5.62
C THR A 134 9.85 4.28 -6.62
N VAL A 135 10.61 3.28 -7.08
CA VAL A 135 11.66 3.46 -8.09
C VAL A 135 11.06 3.92 -9.42
N ALA A 136 10.00 3.27 -9.90
CA ALA A 136 9.36 3.61 -11.16
C ALA A 136 8.88 5.07 -11.18
N VAL A 137 8.19 5.50 -10.13
CA VAL A 137 7.73 6.89 -9.97
C VAL A 137 8.90 7.86 -9.88
N GLY A 138 9.94 7.53 -9.11
CA GLY A 138 11.15 8.36 -9.02
C GLY A 138 11.83 8.56 -10.38
N VAL A 139 11.93 7.49 -11.17
CA VAL A 139 12.49 7.55 -12.54
C VAL A 139 11.62 8.41 -13.45
N VAL A 140 10.29 8.25 -13.41
CA VAL A 140 9.36 9.07 -14.20
C VAL A 140 9.48 10.55 -13.81
N GLY A 141 9.46 10.87 -12.52
CA GLY A 141 9.62 12.23 -12.02
C GLY A 141 10.94 12.86 -12.47
N TRP A 142 12.04 12.11 -12.39
CA TRP A 142 13.35 12.57 -12.86
C TRP A 142 13.35 12.86 -14.37
N GLN A 143 12.77 11.99 -15.20
CA GLN A 143 12.69 12.21 -16.64
C GLN A 143 11.83 13.43 -17.00
N VAL A 144 10.73 13.65 -16.28
CA VAL A 144 9.86 14.81 -16.50
C VAL A 144 10.58 16.11 -16.13
N ALA A 145 11.26 16.14 -14.97
CA ALA A 145 12.05 17.29 -14.55
C ALA A 145 13.16 17.61 -15.56
N ALA A 146 13.92 16.60 -16.01
CA ALA A 146 15.00 16.78 -16.97
C ALA A 146 14.53 17.36 -18.32
N ARG A 147 13.30 17.05 -18.76
CA ARG A 147 12.73 17.61 -19.99
C ARG A 147 12.23 19.04 -19.81
N ARG A 148 11.77 19.39 -18.61
CA ARG A 148 11.27 20.73 -18.28
C ARG A 148 12.38 21.76 -18.19
N ASP A 149 13.57 21.36 -17.73
CA ASP A 149 14.74 22.25 -17.64
C ASP A 149 15.30 22.67 -19.02
N ILE A 150 14.90 21.99 -20.09
CA ILE A 150 15.38 22.25 -21.47
C ILE A 150 14.48 23.26 -22.21
N THR A 151 13.28 23.55 -21.68
CA THR A 151 12.30 24.50 -22.26
C THR A 151 12.18 25.77 -21.43
#